data_AF-A0A2V9NLI2-F1
#
_entry.id   AF-A0A2V9NLI2-F1
#
_cell.length_a   1.000
_cell.length_b   1.000
_cell.length_c   1.000
_cell.angle_alpha   90.00
_cell.angle_beta   90.00
_cell.angle_gamma   90.00
#
_symmetry.space_group_name_H-M   'P 1'
#
loop_
_entity.id
_entity.type
_entity.pdbx_description
1 polymer ?
#
loop_
_entity_poly.entity_id
_entity_poly.type
_entity_poly.pdbx_seq_one_letter_code
_entity_poly.pdbx_strand_id
1 'polypeptide(L)' 'MSRRKKKGVDLGVIGSRIRQLRGHGLQEELASYLNVSQGHLSKIESGRIAPSIAILVLLAERYHKSVDWILRGEGS' A
#
# COMPACT_ATOMS: atom_id res chain seq x y z
N MET A 1 -34.20 3.09 -11.04
CA MET A 1 -32.90 3.05 -11.74
C MET A 1 -31.79 3.25 -10.72
N SER A 2 -31.08 2.19 -10.34
CA SER A 2 -30.04 2.26 -9.30
C SER A 2 -28.80 2.96 -9.85
N ARG A 3 -28.42 4.08 -9.23
CA ARG A 3 -27.21 4.85 -9.55
C ARG A 3 -26.01 3.93 -9.32
N ARG A 4 -25.40 3.41 -10.39
CA ARG A 4 -24.18 2.59 -10.35
C ARG A 4 -23.15 3.35 -9.50
N LYS A 5 -22.89 2.91 -8.26
CA LYS A 5 -21.81 3.46 -7.43
C LYS A 5 -20.54 3.40 -8.28
N LYS A 6 -19.89 4.54 -8.54
CA LYS A 6 -18.53 4.53 -9.12
C LYS A 6 -17.69 3.63 -8.22
N LYS A 7 -17.15 2.52 -8.75
CA LYS A 7 -16.16 1.70 -8.04
C LYS A 7 -14.93 2.58 -7.82
N GLY A 8 -14.84 3.22 -6.65
CA GLY A 8 -13.64 3.94 -6.24
C GLY A 8 -12.51 2.96 -5.94
N VAL A 9 -11.28 3.46 -5.92
CA VAL A 9 -10.12 2.69 -5.44
C VAL A 9 -10.34 2.34 -3.97
N ASP A 10 -10.23 1.06 -3.62
CA ASP A 10 -10.32 0.59 -2.24
C ASP A 10 -8.94 0.66 -1.57
N LEU A 11 -8.72 1.75 -0.82
CA LEU A 11 -7.47 1.97 -0.10
C LEU A 11 -7.25 0.96 1.03
N GLY A 12 -8.32 0.36 1.58
CA GLY A 12 -8.20 -0.68 2.60
C GLY A 12 -7.55 -1.93 2.04
N VAL A 13 -7.93 -2.34 0.84
CA VAL A 13 -7.33 -3.49 0.14
C VAL A 13 -5.87 -3.20 -0.22
N ILE A 14 -5.54 -1.99 -0.71
CA ILE A 14 -4.16 -1.60 -1.00
C ILE A 14 -3.31 -1.59 0.28
N GLY A 15 -3.81 -0.97 1.35
CA GLY A 15 -3.14 -0.94 2.66
C GLY A 15 -2.90 -2.35 3.22
N SER A 16 -3.86 -3.26 3.05
CA SER A 16 -3.73 -4.67 3.44
C SER A 16 -2.59 -5.38 2.70
N ARG A 17 -2.42 -5.14 1.38
CA ARG A 17 -1.29 -5.71 0.62
C ARG A 17 0.05 -5.13 1.04
N ILE A 18 0.12 -3.83 1.32
CA ILE A 18 1.35 -3.20 1.84
C ILE A 18 1.71 -3.80 3.21
N ARG A 19 0.72 -4.01 4.08
CA ARG A 19 0.90 -4.71 5.36
C ARG A 19 1.36 -6.15 5.15
N GLN A 20 0.82 -6.85 4.15
CA GLN A 20 1.25 -8.20 3.79
C GLN A 20 2.71 -8.23 3.33
N LEU A 21 3.14 -7.27 2.51
CA LEU A 21 4.55 -7.14 2.10
C LEU A 21 5.46 -6.90 3.31
N ARG A 22 5.06 -6.03 4.25
CA ARG A 22 5.79 -5.84 5.51
C ARG A 22 5.90 -7.15 6.32
N GLY A 23 4.86 -7.98 6.28
CA GLY A 23 4.78 -9.22 7.04
C GLY A 23 4.83 -8.95 8.54
N HIS A 24 5.71 -9.67 9.24
CA HIS A 24 5.91 -9.55 10.69
C HIS A 24 6.93 -8.46 11.10
N GLY A 25 7.59 -7.80 10.14
CA GLY A 25 8.57 -6.74 10.42
C GLY A 25 7.93 -5.51 11.06
N LEU A 26 8.71 -4.68 11.75
CA LEU A 26 8.20 -3.50 12.44
C LEU A 26 7.76 -2.41 11.44
N GLN A 27 6.73 -1.63 11.78
CA GLN A 27 6.31 -0.53 10.90
C GLN A 27 7.40 0.55 10.82
N GLU A 28 8.13 0.76 11.90
CA GLU A 28 9.25 1.69 12.02
C GLU A 28 10.36 1.36 11.02
N GLU A 29 10.69 0.08 10.84
CA GLU A 29 11.72 -0.39 9.91
C GLU A 29 11.34 -0.11 8.45
N LEU A 30 10.11 -0.47 8.07
CA LEU A 30 9.63 -0.20 6.72
C LEU A 30 9.44 1.30 6.48
N ALA A 31 8.92 2.04 7.46
CA ALA A 31 8.74 3.48 7.34
C ALA A 31 10.07 4.22 7.14
N SER A 32 11.12 3.79 7.87
CA SER A 32 12.49 4.29 7.69
C SER A 32 12.99 4.06 6.26
N TYR A 33 12.82 2.85 5.73
CA TYR A 33 13.18 2.56 4.33
C TYR A 33 12.39 3.41 3.32
N LEU A 34 11.11 3.64 3.57
CA LEU A 34 10.23 4.46 2.73
C LEU A 34 10.42 5.98 2.93
N ASN A 35 11.33 6.39 3.82
CA ASN A 35 11.57 7.77 4.21
C ASN A 35 10.28 8.51 4.65
N VAL A 36 9.45 7.85 5.45
CA VAL A 36 8.23 8.42 6.04
C VAL A 36 8.18 8.13 7.54
N SER A 37 7.30 8.82 8.27
CA SER A 37 7.06 8.48 9.68
C SER A 37 6.28 7.16 9.80
N GLN A 38 6.48 6.44 10.92
CA GLN A 38 5.71 5.24 11.24
C GLN A 38 4.19 5.51 11.21
N GLY A 39 3.75 6.64 11.75
CA GLY A 39 2.34 7.04 11.72
C GLY A 39 1.80 7.27 10.30
N HIS A 40 2.64 7.72 9.36
CA HIS A 40 2.27 7.82 7.94
C HIS A 40 2.04 6.43 7.36
N LEU A 41 2.99 5.51 7.52
CA LEU A 41 2.85 4.11 7.06
C LEU A 41 1.62 3.44 7.70
N SER A 42 1.35 3.68 8.97
CA SER A 42 0.16 3.16 9.66
C SER A 42 -1.15 3.62 9.04
N LYS A 43 -1.25 4.91 8.64
CA LYS A 43 -2.43 5.41 7.90
C LYS A 43 -2.56 4.78 6.51
N ILE A 44 -1.45 4.49 5.83
CA ILE A 44 -1.45 3.79 4.54
C ILE A 44 -1.95 2.35 4.72
N GLU A 45 -1.36 1.59 5.65
CA GLU A 45 -1.71 0.18 5.87
C GLU A 45 -3.14 -0.02 6.35
N SER A 46 -3.69 0.96 7.07
CA SER A 46 -5.11 0.98 7.48
C SER A 46 -6.06 1.53 6.41
N GLY A 47 -5.55 1.90 5.23
CA GLY A 47 -6.34 2.43 4.12
C GLY A 47 -6.94 3.83 4.36
N ARG A 48 -6.46 4.55 5.38
CA ARG A 48 -6.93 5.92 5.69
C ARG A 48 -6.41 6.96 4.71
N ILE A 49 -5.24 6.70 4.12
CA ILE A 49 -4.64 7.53 3.07
C ILE A 49 -4.06 6.65 1.97
N ALA A 50 -3.94 7.20 0.76
CA ALA A 50 -3.30 6.51 -0.34
C ALA A 50 -1.76 6.56 -0.19
N PRO A 51 -1.02 5.50 -0.59
CA PRO A 51 0.42 5.60 -0.75
C PRO A 51 0.76 6.57 -1.89
N SER A 52 1.88 7.28 -1.76
CA SER A 52 2.41 8.09 -2.86
C SER A 52 3.04 7.20 -3.93
N ILE A 53 3.25 7.74 -5.14
CA ILE A 53 3.96 7.04 -6.22
C ILE A 53 5.37 6.62 -5.75
N ALA A 54 6.08 7.48 -5.02
CA ALA A 54 7.41 7.16 -4.49
C ALA A 54 7.38 5.94 -3.55
N ILE A 55 6.39 5.86 -2.66
CA ILE A 55 6.20 4.68 -1.78
C ILE A 55 5.93 3.43 -2.62
N LEU A 56 5.09 3.51 -3.64
CA LEU A 56 4.78 2.37 -4.51
C LEU A 56 6.02 1.84 -5.23
N VAL A 57 6.87 2.73 -5.76
CA VAL A 57 8.12 2.36 -6.44
C VAL A 57 9.08 1.69 -5.45
N LEU A 58 9.31 2.28 -4.28
CA LEU A 58 10.21 1.71 -3.27
C LEU A 58 9.72 0.35 -2.76
N LEU A 59 8.42 0.18 -2.56
CA LEU A 59 7.84 -1.12 -2.19
C LEU A 59 8.03 -2.16 -3.30
N ALA A 60 7.81 -1.76 -4.56
CA ALA A 60 8.01 -2.63 -5.72
C ALA A 60 9.46 -3.13 -5.80
N GLU A 61 10.42 -2.23 -5.63
CA GLU A 61 11.86 -2.53 -5.62
C GLU A 61 12.26 -3.44 -4.45
N ARG A 62 11.85 -3.09 -3.23
CA ARG A 62 12.20 -3.85 -2.01
C ARG A 62 11.67 -5.28 -2.00
N TYR A 63 10.44 -5.46 -2.47
CA TYR A 63 9.73 -6.73 -2.35
C TYR A 63 9.65 -7.51 -3.66
N HIS A 64 10.29 -7.01 -4.72
CA HIS A 64 10.26 -7.60 -6.06
C HIS A 64 8.83 -7.87 -6.55
N LYS A 65 7.94 -6.88 -6.35
CA LYS A 65 6.53 -6.92 -6.79
C LYS A 65 6.25 -5.81 -7.78
N SER A 66 5.39 -6.07 -8.75
CA SER A 66 4.89 -4.99 -9.59
C SER A 66 4.03 -4.00 -8.79
N VAL A 67 4.04 -2.73 -9.19
CA VAL A 67 3.10 -1.72 -8.65
C VAL A 67 1.65 -2.15 -8.90
N ASP A 68 1.39 -2.84 -10.01
CA ASP A 68 0.05 -3.36 -10.32
C ASP A 68 -0.40 -4.42 -9.32
N TRP A 69 0.49 -5.30 -8.86
CA TRP A 69 0.19 -6.24 -7.78
C TRP A 69 -0.17 -5.50 -6.47
N ILE A 70 0.56 -4.44 -6.13
CA ILE A 70 0.27 -3.65 -4.91
C ILE A 70 -1.13 -3.01 -5.02
N LEU A 71 -1.48 -2.46 -6.18
CA LEU A 71 -2.72 -1.72 -6.38
C LEU A 71 -3.94 -2.62 -6.62
N ARG A 72 -3.77 -3.69 -7.42
CA ARG A 72 -4.85 -4.55 -7.94
C ARG A 72 -4.78 -5.98 -7.45
N GLY A 73 -3.60 -6.45 -7.06
CA GLY A 73 -3.35 -7.87 -6.74
C GLY A 73 -3.20 -8.74 -7.97
N GLU A 74 -2.97 -8.12 -9.13
CA GLU A 74 -2.78 -8.77 -10.43
C GLU A 74 -1.28 -8.77 -10.78
N GLY A 75 -0.80 -9.82 -11.44
CA GLY A 75 0.62 -9.98 -11.79
C GLY A 75 1.50 -10.52 -10.66
N SER A 76 2.77 -10.81 -10.96
CA SER A 76 3.75 -11.40 -10.03
C SER A 76 4.60 -10.35 -9.32
#